data_AF-A0A3B9SSQ6-F1
#
_entry.id   AF-A0A3B9SSQ6-F1
#
_cell.length_a   1.000
_cell.length_b   1.000
_cell.length_c   1.000
_cell.angle_alpha   90.00
_cell.angle_beta   90.00
_cell.angle_gamma   90.00
#
_symmetry.space_group_name_H-M   'P 1'
#
loop_
_entity.id
_entity.type
_entity.pdbx_description
1 polymer ?
#
loop_
_entity_poly.entity_id
_entity_poly.type
_entity_poly.pdbx_seq_one_letter_code
_entity_poly.pdbx_strand_id
1 'polypeptide(L)'
;LNAELGCYGDKAYILGLPAGGGRLPASEETVQKKLHFTQMNGREVFKCAVISMCNCSEEVLAQAGLGIDKVDFLVPHQANQRIIDACAKRLGLPLERVLINLSSYGNTSAATIPLVMEEAFREGKIKNGHQLLLTASGTGFTWGAMLMRWYDYKLKKE
;
A
#
# COMPACT_ATOMS: atom_id res chain seq x y z
N LEU A 1 -6.28 -4.23 17.39
CA LEU A 1 -5.67 -4.31 16.05
C LEU A 1 -6.80 -4.69 15.11
N ASN A 2 -7.08 -3.84 14.14
CA ASN A 2 -8.16 -4.05 13.17
C ASN A 2 -7.51 -4.10 11.79
N ALA A 3 -7.90 -5.08 10.98
CA ALA A 3 -7.34 -5.29 9.66
C ALA A 3 -8.41 -5.87 8.74
N GLU A 4 -8.38 -5.45 7.48
CA GLU A 4 -9.29 -5.88 6.43
C GLU A 4 -8.46 -6.21 5.20
N LEU A 5 -8.69 -7.38 4.61
CA LEU A 5 -7.89 -7.93 3.51
C LEU A 5 -8.82 -8.56 2.47
N GLY A 6 -8.48 -8.41 1.19
CA GLY A 6 -9.26 -9.05 0.14
C GLY A 6 -8.58 -9.05 -1.21
N CYS A 7 -9.30 -9.60 -2.19
CA CYS A 7 -8.82 -9.67 -3.56
C CYS A 7 -9.95 -9.56 -4.59
N TYR A 8 -9.58 -9.12 -5.79
CA TYR A 8 -10.40 -9.19 -6.99
C TYR A 8 -9.79 -10.25 -7.92
N GLY A 9 -10.29 -11.48 -7.83
CA GLY A 9 -9.77 -12.62 -8.60
C GLY A 9 -9.94 -12.47 -10.12
N ASP A 10 -10.95 -11.72 -10.55
CA ASP A 10 -11.22 -11.36 -11.95
C ASP A 10 -10.27 -10.29 -12.50
N LYS A 11 -9.48 -9.64 -11.62
CA LYS A 11 -8.55 -8.55 -11.99
C LYS A 11 -7.09 -9.00 -12.01
N ALA A 12 -6.79 -10.30 -11.95
CA ALA A 12 -5.41 -10.82 -11.93
C ALA A 12 -4.53 -10.35 -13.10
N TYR A 13 -5.12 -10.02 -14.24
CA TYR A 13 -4.39 -9.68 -15.47
C TYR A 13 -4.17 -8.18 -15.70
N ILE A 14 -4.67 -7.30 -14.81
CA ILE A 14 -4.48 -5.84 -15.00
C ILE A 14 -3.06 -5.39 -14.65
N LEU A 15 -2.32 -6.20 -13.88
CA LEU A 15 -0.91 -6.01 -13.55
C LEU A 15 -0.30 -7.40 -13.30
N GLY A 16 0.78 -7.75 -13.99
CA GLY A 16 1.44 -9.04 -13.74
C GLY A 16 2.55 -9.36 -14.72
N LEU A 17 3.13 -10.56 -14.52
CA LEU A 17 4.16 -11.14 -15.37
C LEU A 17 3.53 -12.27 -16.19
N PRO A 18 3.35 -12.11 -17.52
CA PRO A 18 2.62 -13.10 -18.32
C PRO A 18 3.29 -14.49 -18.41
N ALA A 19 4.62 -14.55 -18.50
CA ALA A 19 5.40 -15.78 -18.63
C ALA A 19 6.44 -15.96 -17.51
N GLY A 20 7.04 -17.15 -17.44
CA GLY A 20 8.07 -17.53 -16.48
C GLY A 20 7.56 -18.40 -15.32
N GLY A 21 6.24 -18.43 -15.10
CA GLY A 21 5.60 -19.34 -14.15
C GLY A 21 5.07 -20.63 -14.80
N GLY A 22 4.45 -21.52 -14.01
CA GLY A 22 3.97 -22.82 -14.50
C GLY A 22 2.87 -22.77 -15.57
N ARG A 23 2.07 -21.70 -15.61
CA ARG A 23 1.01 -21.52 -16.64
C ARG A 23 1.57 -21.23 -18.02
N LEU A 24 2.70 -20.52 -18.09
CA LEU A 24 3.39 -20.21 -19.33
C LEU A 24 4.91 -20.23 -19.06
N PRO A 25 5.52 -21.43 -19.08
CA PRO A 25 6.94 -21.60 -18.78
C PRO A 25 7.84 -20.81 -19.74
N ALA A 26 9.11 -20.63 -19.35
CA ALA A 26 10.09 -20.00 -20.21
C ALA A 26 10.33 -20.86 -21.48
N SER A 27 10.29 -20.20 -22.63
CA SER A 27 10.58 -20.75 -23.95
C SER A 27 11.18 -19.64 -24.83
N GLU A 28 11.81 -20.01 -25.94
CA GLU A 28 12.32 -19.05 -26.91
C GLU A 28 11.21 -18.09 -27.39
N GLU A 29 10.01 -18.61 -27.66
CA GLU A 29 8.84 -17.83 -28.06
C GLU A 29 8.45 -16.79 -27.00
N THR A 30 8.38 -17.16 -25.72
CA THR A 30 7.98 -16.23 -24.64
C THR A 30 9.01 -15.12 -24.41
N VAL A 31 10.30 -15.43 -24.64
CA VAL A 31 11.40 -14.45 -24.59
C VAL A 31 11.30 -13.49 -25.77
N GLN A 32 11.15 -14.00 -26.99
CA GLN A 32 10.97 -13.19 -28.20
C GLN A 32 9.76 -12.25 -28.09
N LYS A 33 8.65 -12.75 -27.50
CA LYS A 33 7.44 -11.97 -27.22
C LYS A 33 7.54 -11.04 -26.01
N LYS A 34 8.69 -10.99 -25.32
CA LYS A 34 8.92 -10.14 -24.14
C LYS A 34 7.88 -10.34 -23.03
N LEU A 35 7.42 -11.58 -22.83
CA LEU A 35 6.40 -11.93 -21.84
C LEU A 35 6.97 -12.07 -20.41
N HIS A 36 8.28 -11.91 -20.25
CA HIS A 36 9.01 -11.92 -18.98
C HIS A 36 9.23 -10.51 -18.41
N PHE A 37 8.48 -9.51 -18.90
CA PHE A 37 8.42 -8.18 -18.33
C PHE A 37 7.04 -7.90 -17.74
N THR A 38 7.01 -7.08 -16.70
CA THR A 38 5.75 -6.62 -16.10
C THR A 38 4.89 -5.93 -17.14
N GLN A 39 3.64 -6.38 -17.26
CA GLN A 39 2.62 -5.75 -18.09
C GLN A 39 1.53 -5.18 -17.20
N MET A 40 0.98 -4.03 -17.60
CA MET A 40 0.03 -3.29 -16.77
C MET A 40 -0.98 -2.50 -17.61
N ASN A 41 -2.25 -2.60 -17.25
CA ASN A 41 -3.28 -1.63 -17.60
C ASN A 41 -3.35 -0.56 -16.50
N GLY A 42 -2.58 0.52 -16.66
CA GLY A 42 -2.40 1.54 -15.61
C GLY A 42 -3.70 2.23 -15.19
N ARG A 43 -4.67 2.38 -16.10
CA ARG A 43 -5.98 3.01 -15.78
C ARG A 43 -6.79 2.13 -14.84
N GLU A 44 -6.87 0.84 -15.14
CA GLU A 44 -7.58 -0.12 -14.28
C GLU A 44 -6.86 -0.29 -12.95
N VAL A 45 -5.53 -0.36 -12.93
CA VAL A 45 -4.74 -0.42 -11.69
C VAL A 45 -4.99 0.79 -10.81
N PHE A 46 -4.94 2.00 -11.37
CA PHE A 46 -5.21 3.23 -10.62
C PHE A 46 -6.60 3.20 -9.97
N LYS A 47 -7.62 2.85 -10.76
CA LYS A 47 -9.01 2.78 -10.27
C LYS A 47 -9.16 1.74 -9.17
N CYS A 48 -8.69 0.52 -9.40
CA CYS A 48 -8.80 -0.56 -8.43
C CYS A 48 -8.05 -0.22 -7.14
N ALA A 49 -6.82 0.30 -7.23
CA ALA A 49 -6.01 0.65 -6.07
C ALA A 49 -6.68 1.72 -5.19
N VAL A 50 -7.11 2.84 -5.78
CA VAL A 50 -7.75 3.94 -5.02
C VAL A 50 -9.06 3.46 -4.39
N ILE A 51 -9.88 2.69 -5.13
CA ILE A 51 -11.14 2.19 -4.59
C ILE A 51 -10.89 1.25 -3.43
N SER A 52 -10.06 0.23 -3.62
CA SER A 52 -9.85 -0.79 -2.60
C SER A 52 -9.15 -0.23 -1.37
N MET A 53 -8.09 0.56 -1.55
CA MET A 53 -7.32 1.14 -0.44
C MET A 53 -8.19 2.03 0.46
N CYS A 54 -9.06 2.84 -0.13
CA CYS A 54 -9.97 3.68 0.66
C CYS A 54 -11.08 2.87 1.32
N ASN A 55 -11.72 1.94 0.59
CA ASN A 55 -12.81 1.13 1.15
C ASN A 55 -12.32 0.31 2.35
N CYS A 56 -11.18 -0.38 2.24
CA CYS A 56 -10.68 -1.18 3.35
C CYS A 56 -10.18 -0.30 4.51
N SER A 57 -9.66 0.91 4.23
CA SER A 57 -9.33 1.89 5.26
C SER A 57 -10.56 2.38 6.05
N GLU A 58 -11.65 2.70 5.35
CA GLU A 58 -12.94 3.10 5.95
C GLU A 58 -13.52 1.97 6.81
N GLU A 59 -13.48 0.73 6.31
CA GLU A 59 -13.96 -0.47 7.01
C GLU A 59 -13.18 -0.71 8.32
N VAL A 60 -11.86 -0.66 8.26
CA VAL A 60 -11.00 -0.85 9.46
C VAL A 60 -11.27 0.24 10.51
N LEU A 61 -11.50 1.48 10.08
CA LEU A 61 -11.86 2.58 10.97
C LEU A 61 -13.23 2.37 11.61
N ALA A 62 -14.21 1.92 10.83
CA ALA A 62 -15.55 1.59 11.31
C ALA A 62 -15.51 0.45 12.34
N GLN A 63 -14.77 -0.63 12.07
CA GLN A 63 -14.56 -1.74 13.01
C GLN A 63 -13.89 -1.30 14.32
N ALA A 64 -13.05 -0.25 14.28
CA ALA A 64 -12.42 0.33 15.45
C ALA A 64 -13.28 1.37 16.18
N GLY A 65 -14.43 1.77 15.60
CA GLY A 65 -15.25 2.87 16.11
C GLY A 65 -14.55 4.22 16.10
N LEU A 66 -13.61 4.44 15.17
CA LEU A 66 -12.81 5.67 15.07
C LEU A 66 -13.10 6.43 13.78
N GLY A 67 -13.08 7.75 13.86
CA GLY A 67 -13.02 8.62 12.69
C GLY A 67 -11.59 8.79 12.18
N ILE A 68 -11.45 9.21 10.92
CA ILE A 68 -10.16 9.55 10.31
C ILE A 68 -9.41 10.66 11.06
N ASP A 69 -10.13 11.51 11.81
CA ASP A 69 -9.55 12.55 12.66
C ASP A 69 -8.63 11.99 13.75
N LYS A 70 -8.88 10.75 14.18
CA LYS A 70 -8.08 10.01 15.19
C LYS A 70 -6.85 9.31 14.62
N VAL A 71 -6.62 9.34 13.31
CA VAL A 71 -5.44 8.75 12.67
C VAL A 71 -4.32 9.76 12.62
N ASP A 72 -3.19 9.48 13.26
CA ASP A 72 -2.01 10.34 13.26
C ASP A 72 -1.35 10.39 11.89
N PHE A 73 -1.18 9.22 11.28
CA PHE A 73 -0.60 9.10 9.95
C PHE A 73 -1.30 8.04 9.09
N LEU A 74 -1.56 8.39 7.84
CA LEU A 74 -1.81 7.44 6.76
C LEU A 74 -0.48 6.96 6.20
N VAL A 75 -0.33 5.65 6.06
CA VAL A 75 0.87 4.99 5.55
C VAL A 75 0.47 4.14 4.32
N PRO A 76 0.35 4.76 3.14
CA PRO A 76 -0.08 4.05 1.94
C PRO A 76 1.09 3.29 1.30
N HIS A 77 0.79 2.22 0.56
CA HIS A 77 1.73 1.66 -0.42
C HIS A 77 2.20 2.76 -1.38
N GLN A 78 3.52 2.88 -1.55
CA GLN A 78 4.14 3.93 -2.37
C GLN A 78 4.11 3.53 -3.85
N ALA A 79 2.90 3.39 -4.42
CA ALA A 79 2.70 2.96 -5.80
C ALA A 79 3.07 4.05 -6.81
N ASN A 80 2.46 5.21 -6.64
CA ASN A 80 2.74 6.47 -7.33
C ASN A 80 2.08 7.63 -6.57
N GLN A 81 2.57 8.86 -6.78
CA GLN A 81 2.06 10.05 -6.08
C GLN A 81 0.56 10.28 -6.33
N ARG A 82 0.08 10.04 -7.55
CA ARG A 82 -1.33 10.27 -7.91
C ARG A 82 -2.31 9.38 -7.15
N ILE A 83 -1.94 8.13 -6.87
CA ILE A 83 -2.75 7.20 -6.05
C ILE A 83 -2.74 7.67 -4.60
N ILE A 84 -1.57 8.03 -4.08
CA ILE A 84 -1.42 8.54 -2.70
C ILE A 84 -2.30 9.77 -2.49
N ASP A 85 -2.21 10.76 -3.39
CA ASP A 85 -3.00 11.99 -3.32
C ASP A 85 -4.50 11.71 -3.41
N ALA A 86 -4.91 10.79 -4.30
CA ALA A 86 -6.31 10.41 -4.45
C ALA A 86 -6.85 9.72 -3.19
N CYS A 87 -6.06 8.83 -2.58
CA CYS A 87 -6.43 8.18 -1.32
C CYS A 87 -6.54 9.18 -0.17
N ALA A 88 -5.55 10.06 -0.01
CA ALA A 88 -5.56 11.09 1.04
C ALA A 88 -6.78 12.02 0.90
N LYS A 89 -7.03 12.51 -0.33
CA LYS A 89 -8.19 13.36 -0.63
C LYS A 89 -9.51 12.65 -0.35
N ARG A 90 -9.65 11.39 -0.76
CA ARG A 90 -10.89 10.63 -0.56
C ARG A 90 -11.16 10.33 0.92
N LEU A 91 -10.11 10.01 1.69
CA LEU A 91 -10.21 9.78 3.12
C LEU A 91 -10.37 11.09 3.93
N GLY A 92 -10.19 12.25 3.31
CA GLY A 92 -10.30 13.55 3.97
C GLY A 92 -9.12 13.86 4.91
N LEU A 93 -7.95 13.29 4.63
CA LEU A 93 -6.73 13.51 5.41
C LEU A 93 -5.79 14.49 4.68
N PRO A 94 -5.27 15.53 5.34
CA PRO A 94 -4.36 16.46 4.69
C PRO A 94 -2.99 15.80 4.48
N LEU A 95 -2.26 16.22 3.43
CA LEU A 95 -1.04 15.54 2.98
C LEU A 95 0.09 15.52 4.02
N GLU A 96 0.13 16.49 4.95
CA GLU A 96 1.10 16.51 6.06
C GLU A 96 0.93 15.34 7.05
N ARG A 97 -0.25 14.69 7.06
CA ARG A 97 -0.51 13.46 7.83
C ARG A 97 -0.38 12.20 6.97
N VAL A 98 0.24 12.29 5.80
CA VAL A 98 0.53 11.14 4.93
C VAL A 98 2.04 10.93 4.87
N LEU A 99 2.50 9.71 5.20
CA LEU A 99 3.91 9.38 5.09
C LEU A 99 4.27 9.03 3.64
N ILE A 100 5.18 9.80 3.07
CA ILE A 100 5.57 9.71 1.66
C ILE A 100 7.09 9.84 1.55
N ASN A 101 7.74 8.86 0.91
CA ASN A 101 9.17 8.90 0.57
C ASN A 101 9.43 8.46 -0.89
N LEU A 102 8.38 8.44 -1.71
CA LEU A 102 8.42 8.00 -3.10
C LEU A 102 9.49 8.73 -3.93
N SER A 103 9.76 10.01 -3.65
CA SER A 103 10.80 10.79 -4.35
C SER A 103 12.22 10.26 -4.12
N SER A 104 12.46 9.59 -3.00
CA SER A 104 13.78 9.08 -2.61
C SER A 104 14.03 7.66 -3.12
N TYR A 105 13.00 6.80 -3.11
CA TYR A 105 13.15 5.36 -3.38
C TYR A 105 12.29 4.81 -4.53
N GLY A 106 11.34 5.59 -5.02
CA GLY A 106 10.31 5.09 -5.94
C GLY A 106 9.46 3.98 -5.32
N ASN A 107 8.86 3.16 -6.18
CA ASN A 107 8.02 2.04 -5.76
C ASN A 107 8.87 0.78 -5.51
N THR A 108 9.04 0.42 -4.23
CA THR A 108 9.77 -0.78 -3.77
C THR A 108 8.84 -1.97 -3.45
N SER A 109 7.65 -2.02 -4.07
CA SER A 109 6.66 -3.08 -3.90
C SER A 109 6.25 -3.27 -2.43
N ALA A 110 6.31 -4.50 -1.89
CA ALA A 110 5.93 -4.80 -0.51
C ALA A 110 6.79 -4.06 0.55
N ALA A 111 7.99 -3.59 0.18
CA ALA A 111 8.89 -2.90 1.10
C ALA A 111 8.50 -1.43 1.34
N THR A 112 7.58 -0.85 0.56
CA THR A 112 7.32 0.60 0.63
C THR A 112 6.80 1.07 1.98
N ILE A 113 5.90 0.29 2.60
CA ILE A 113 5.30 0.63 3.88
C ILE A 113 6.32 0.53 5.02
N PRO A 114 7.02 -0.60 5.23
CA PRO A 114 8.01 -0.67 6.30
C PRO A 114 9.16 0.33 6.10
N LEU A 115 9.56 0.59 4.85
CA LEU A 115 10.61 1.56 4.54
C LEU A 115 10.23 2.98 5.00
N VAL A 116 9.05 3.47 4.62
CA VAL A 116 8.62 4.83 4.99
C VAL A 116 8.32 4.95 6.49
N MET A 117 7.86 3.87 7.13
CA MET A 117 7.65 3.84 8.58
C MET A 117 8.96 3.94 9.35
N GLU A 118 9.99 3.18 8.95
CA GLU A 118 11.31 3.23 9.58
C GLU A 118 11.93 4.63 9.48
N GLU A 119 11.83 5.27 8.32
CA GLU A 119 12.33 6.64 8.14
C GLU A 119 11.58 7.63 9.02
N ALA A 120 10.24 7.61 8.99
CA ALA A 120 9.42 8.49 9.80
C ALA A 120 9.66 8.29 11.31
N PHE A 121 9.95 7.07 11.74
CA PHE A 121 10.35 6.78 13.11
C PHE A 121 11.72 7.36 13.45
N ARG A 122 12.73 7.18 12.59
CA ARG A 122 14.08 7.75 12.78
C ARG A 122 14.09 9.28 12.79
N GLU A 123 13.22 9.89 12.01
CA GLU A 123 13.00 11.35 11.97
C GLU A 123 12.18 11.87 13.17
N GLY A 124 11.67 10.99 14.05
CA GLY A 124 10.87 11.37 15.20
C GLY A 124 9.44 11.85 14.86
N LYS A 125 8.96 11.59 13.65
CA LYS A 125 7.58 11.88 13.22
C LYS A 125 6.59 10.91 13.89
N ILE A 126 6.88 9.61 13.82
CA ILE A 126 6.10 8.58 14.53
C ILE A 126 6.53 8.58 16.00
N LYS A 127 5.56 8.66 16.91
CA LYS A 127 5.78 8.64 18.36
C LYS A 127 4.98 7.52 19.02
N ASN A 128 5.43 7.11 20.20
CA ASN A 128 4.72 6.15 21.03
C ASN A 128 3.24 6.56 21.24
N GLY A 129 2.32 5.65 20.97
CA GLY A 129 0.88 5.84 21.08
C GLY A 129 0.19 6.37 19.82
N HIS A 130 0.92 6.76 18.77
CA HIS A 130 0.31 7.23 17.52
C HIS A 130 -0.55 6.14 16.85
N GLN A 131 -1.67 6.54 16.26
CA GLN A 131 -2.54 5.69 15.45
C GLN A 131 -2.10 5.77 13.98
N LEU A 132 -1.66 4.64 13.44
CA LEU A 132 -1.21 4.52 12.06
C LEU A 132 -2.24 3.72 11.26
N LEU A 133 -2.70 4.30 10.15
CA LEU A 133 -3.56 3.63 9.18
C LEU A 133 -2.72 3.21 7.98
N LEU A 134 -2.44 1.92 7.87
CA LEU A 134 -1.71 1.33 6.76
C LEU A 134 -2.72 0.93 5.69
N THR A 135 -2.41 1.17 4.43
CA THR A 135 -3.26 0.71 3.31
C THR A 135 -2.43 0.38 2.09
N ALA A 136 -2.75 -0.72 1.41
CA ALA A 136 -1.98 -1.23 0.30
C ALA A 136 -2.87 -1.86 -0.76
N SER A 137 -2.36 -1.87 -1.98
CA SER A 137 -2.93 -2.63 -3.08
C SER A 137 -1.82 -3.06 -4.03
N GLY A 138 -1.95 -4.23 -4.65
CA GLY A 138 -0.92 -4.83 -5.48
C GLY A 138 -1.43 -5.92 -6.41
N THR A 139 -0.50 -6.56 -7.11
CA THR A 139 -0.76 -7.65 -8.07
C THR A 139 -1.60 -8.77 -7.45
N GLY A 140 -2.57 -9.29 -8.20
CA GLY A 140 -3.46 -10.35 -7.74
C GLY A 140 -4.88 -10.32 -8.33
N PHE A 141 -5.65 -9.23 -8.29
CA PHE A 141 -5.39 -7.95 -7.61
C PHE A 141 -5.73 -8.06 -6.12
N THR A 142 -4.79 -7.75 -5.24
CA THR A 142 -4.97 -7.82 -3.78
C THR A 142 -4.95 -6.45 -3.15
N TRP A 143 -5.56 -6.35 -1.97
CA TRP A 143 -5.62 -5.11 -1.22
C TRP A 143 -5.76 -5.39 0.28
N GLY A 144 -5.45 -4.39 1.08
CA GLY A 144 -5.59 -4.50 2.52
C GLY A 144 -5.36 -3.18 3.25
N ALA A 145 -5.96 -3.07 4.43
CA ALA A 145 -5.66 -2.01 5.38
C ALA A 145 -5.52 -2.56 6.80
N MET A 146 -4.81 -1.81 7.63
CA MET A 146 -4.63 -2.11 9.05
C MET A 146 -4.60 -0.81 9.83
N LEU A 147 -5.31 -0.77 10.95
CA LEU A 147 -5.18 0.26 11.95
C LEU A 147 -4.40 -0.32 13.12
N MET A 148 -3.25 0.30 13.40
CA MET A 148 -2.39 -0.08 14.51
C MET A 148 -2.06 1.12 15.37
N ARG A 149 -1.91 0.86 16.67
CA ARG A 149 -1.28 1.81 17.57
C ARG A 149 0.21 1.51 17.64
N TRP A 150 1.03 2.49 17.34
CA TRP A 150 2.48 2.38 17.41
C TRP A 150 2.95 2.39 18.86
N TYR A 151 3.88 1.50 19.19
CA TYR A 151 4.61 1.52 20.45
C TYR A 151 6.09 1.39 20.15
N ASP A 152 6.90 2.22 20.79
CA ASP A 152 8.34 2.25 20.51
C ASP A 152 8.98 0.92 20.90
N TYR A 153 9.64 0.27 19.94
CA TYR A 153 10.34 -0.99 20.14
C TYR A 153 11.76 -0.80 20.67
N LYS A 154 12.19 0.44 20.94
CA LYS A 154 13.48 0.70 21.58
C LYS A 154 13.45 0.05 22.96
N LEU A 155 14.00 -1.16 23.02
CA LEU A 155 14.53 -1.80 24.21
C LEU A 155 15.16 -0.70 25.06
N LYS A 156 14.75 -0.58 26.32
CA LYS A 156 15.53 0.14 27.32
C LYS A 156 16.96 -0.40 27.21
N LYS A 157 17.84 0.37 26.56
CA LYS A 157 19.26 0.22 26.77
C LYS A 157 19.49 0.90 28.11
N GLU A 158 19.43 0.10 29.17
CA GLU A 158 20.14 0.41 30.42
C GLU A 158 21.64 0.51 30.14
#